data_AF-A0A7X2TQN9-F1
#
_entry.id   AF-A0A7X2TQN9-F1
#
_cell.length_a   1.000
_cell.length_b   1.000
_cell.length_c   1.000
_cell.angle_alpha   90.00
_cell.angle_beta   90.00
_cell.angle_gamma   90.00
#
_symmetry.space_group_name_H-M   'P 1'
#
loop_
_entity.id
_entity.type
_entity.pdbx_description
1 polymer ?
#
loop_
_entity_poly.entity_id
_entity_poly.type
_entity_poly.pdbx_seq_one_letter_code
_entity_poly.pdbx_strand_id
1 'polypeptide(L)'
;MKVKLDDYEVRVLINGLIQQHRSYDAETNGRIDDLALRLCDIAEAMKPGRKKKIPFEPVETRVIRHCLVDWRNREINQGNDVASEVIGELLCLL
;
A
#
# COMPACT_ATOMS: atom_id res chain seq x y z
N MET A 1 -0.68 -14.26 2.88
CA MET A 1 -1.53 -13.66 3.93
C MET A 1 -2.82 -13.14 3.30
N LYS A 2 -3.97 -13.12 4.02
CA LYS A 2 -5.23 -12.58 3.48
C LYS A 2 -5.65 -11.36 4.28
N VAL A 3 -5.67 -10.19 3.64
CA VAL A 3 -5.99 -8.92 4.29
C VAL A 3 -7.34 -8.43 3.79
N LYS A 4 -8.18 -7.91 4.69
CA LYS A 4 -9.53 -7.45 4.35
C LYS A 4 -9.51 -5.93 4.20
N LEU A 5 -9.56 -5.46 2.97
CA LEU A 5 -9.46 -4.04 2.63
C LEU A 5 -10.68 -3.53 1.88
N ASP A 6 -11.11 -2.29 2.10
CA ASP A 6 -12.03 -1.56 1.23
C ASP A 6 -11.30 -0.81 0.10
N ASP A 7 -12.07 -0.14 -0.76
CA ASP A 7 -11.52 0.56 -1.92
C ASP A 7 -10.67 1.76 -1.54
N TYR A 8 -10.97 2.42 -0.42
CA TYR A 8 -10.14 3.52 0.09
C TYR A 8 -8.79 2.98 0.55
N GLU A 9 -8.78 1.95 1.39
CA GLU A 9 -7.56 1.30 1.88
C GLU A 9 -6.69 0.79 0.72
N VAL A 10 -7.30 0.20 -0.31
CA VAL A 10 -6.57 -0.25 -1.52
C VAL A 10 -5.98 0.93 -2.30
N ARG A 11 -6.70 2.05 -2.46
CA ARG A 11 -6.17 3.25 -3.13
C ARG A 11 -5.02 3.88 -2.35
N VAL A 12 -5.08 3.88 -1.02
CA VAL A 12 -3.96 4.32 -0.17
C VAL A 12 -2.75 3.42 -0.38
N LEU A 13 -2.92 2.10 -0.49
CA LEU A 13 -1.82 1.18 -0.82
C LEU A 13 -1.18 1.50 -2.17
N ILE A 14 -2.00 1.70 -3.22
CA ILE A 14 -1.50 2.05 -4.56
C ILE A 14 -0.69 3.34 -4.49
N ASN A 15 -1.21 4.37 -3.82
CA ASN A 15 -0.50 5.64 -3.65
C ASN A 15 0.83 5.46 -2.92
N GLY A 16 0.85 4.70 -1.83
CA GLY A 16 2.07 4.41 -1.07
C GLY A 16 3.12 3.67 -1.90
N LEU A 17 2.70 2.71 -2.73
CA LEU A 17 3.59 1.98 -3.64
C LEU A 17 4.18 2.91 -4.72
N ILE A 18 3.33 3.71 -5.38
CA ILE A 18 3.75 4.60 -6.47
C ILE A 18 4.66 5.73 -5.98
N GLN A 19 4.43 6.26 -4.78
CA GLN A 19 5.30 7.29 -4.18
C GLN A 19 6.71 6.78 -3.88
N GLN A 20 6.89 5.46 -3.79
CA GLN A 20 8.19 4.84 -3.55
C GLN A 20 8.78 4.18 -4.80
N HIS A 21 8.02 4.07 -5.91
CA HIS A 21 8.55 3.56 -7.17
C HIS A 21 9.72 4.45 -7.59
N ARG A 22 10.91 3.84 -7.73
CA ARG A 22 12.25 4.43 -7.95
C ARG A 22 13.08 4.77 -6.71
N SER A 23 12.58 4.52 -5.50
CA SER A 23 13.38 4.68 -4.28
C SER A 23 14.20 3.43 -3.93
N TYR A 24 13.94 2.29 -4.59
CA TYR A 24 14.59 1.00 -4.31
C TYR A 24 15.42 0.50 -5.50
N ASP A 25 16.02 -0.71 -5.36
CA ASP A 25 16.67 -1.40 -6.47
C ASP A 25 15.70 -1.81 -7.59
N ALA A 26 16.24 -2.16 -8.76
CA ALA A 26 15.45 -2.46 -9.95
C ALA A 26 14.50 -3.66 -9.76
N GLU A 27 14.92 -4.68 -9.00
CA GLU A 27 14.10 -5.85 -8.72
C GLU A 27 12.90 -5.50 -7.84
N THR A 28 13.15 -4.74 -6.76
CA THR A 28 12.13 -4.30 -5.82
C THR A 28 11.16 -3.34 -6.50
N ASN A 29 11.66 -2.39 -7.31
CA ASN A 29 10.79 -1.50 -8.09
C ASN A 29 9.91 -2.27 -9.08
N GLY A 30 10.44 -3.27 -9.78
CA GLY A 30 9.63 -4.11 -10.68
C GLY A 30 8.49 -4.83 -9.95
N ARG A 31 8.76 -5.34 -8.74
CA ARG A 31 7.73 -5.94 -7.88
C ARG A 31 6.69 -4.92 -7.40
N ILE A 32 7.11 -3.69 -7.11
CA ILE A 32 6.20 -2.59 -6.75
C ILE A 32 5.27 -2.29 -7.93
N ASP A 33 5.80 -2.21 -9.15
CA ASP A 33 5.04 -1.92 -10.36
C ASP A 33 3.99 -3.02 -10.64
N ASP A 34 4.41 -4.30 -10.61
CA ASP A 34 3.50 -5.44 -10.80
C ASP A 34 2.39 -5.46 -9.73
N LEU A 35 2.74 -5.19 -8.48
CA LEU A 35 1.80 -5.16 -7.37
C LEU A 35 0.82 -3.98 -7.48
N ALA A 36 1.32 -2.80 -7.86
CA ALA A 36 0.49 -1.60 -8.04
C ALA A 36 -0.53 -1.82 -9.17
N LEU A 37 -0.11 -2.39 -10.31
CA LEU A 37 -1.01 -2.75 -11.41
C LEU A 37 -2.12 -3.71 -10.95
N ARG A 38 -1.75 -4.80 -10.27
CA ARG A 38 -2.73 -5.76 -9.74
C ARG A 38 -3.71 -5.12 -8.75
N LEU A 39 -3.24 -4.20 -7.91
CA LEU A 39 -4.10 -3.49 -6.96
C LEU A 39 -5.03 -2.50 -7.66
N CYS A 40 -4.61 -1.86 -8.76
CA CYS A 40 -5.48 -1.05 -9.60
C CYS A 40 -6.66 -1.87 -10.15
N ASP A 41 -6.39 -3.04 -10.73
CA ASP A 41 -7.46 -3.94 -11.24
C ASP A 41 -8.43 -4.34 -10.12
N ILE A 42 -7.91 -4.60 -8.91
CA ILE A 42 -8.74 -4.93 -7.76
C ILE A 42 -9.60 -3.73 -7.35
N ALA A 43 -9.03 -2.53 -7.28
CA ALA A 43 -9.72 -1.31 -6.88
C ALA A 43 -10.84 -0.95 -7.87
N GLU A 44 -10.60 -1.11 -9.18
CA GLU A 44 -11.59 -0.87 -10.23
C GLU A 44 -12.77 -1.84 -10.14
N ALA A 45 -12.52 -3.09 -9.76
CA ALA A 45 -13.56 -4.09 -9.59
C ALA A 45 -14.32 -3.99 -8.25
N MET A 46 -13.90 -3.10 -7.33
CA MET A 46 -14.50 -2.96 -6.00
C MET A 46 -15.66 -1.96 -6.00
N LYS A 47 -16.69 -2.27 -5.21
CA LYS A 47 -17.75 -1.32 -4.90
C LYS A 47 -17.30 -0.43 -3.73
N PRO A 48 -17.56 0.89 -3.76
CA PRO A 48 -17.22 1.80 -2.67
C PRO A 48 -17.70 1.29 -1.30
N GLY A 49 -16.82 1.36 -0.29
CA GLY A 49 -17.08 0.93 1.09
C GLY A 49 -17.19 -0.59 1.30
N ARG A 50 -17.11 -1.41 0.25
CA ARG A 50 -17.22 -2.87 0.38
C ARG A 50 -15.86 -3.52 0.56
N LYS A 51 -15.59 -4.00 1.77
CA LYS A 51 -14.36 -4.75 2.06
C LYS A 51 -14.26 -6.07 1.29
N LYS A 52 -13.09 -6.34 0.70
CA LYS A 52 -12.71 -7.57 -0.02
C LYS A 52 -11.49 -8.21 0.66
N LYS A 53 -11.45 -9.54 0.72
CA LYS A 53 -10.25 -10.26 1.16
C LYS A 53 -9.28 -10.37 -0.01
N ILE A 54 -8.12 -9.75 0.12
CA ILE A 54 -7.06 -9.74 -0.89
C ILE A 54 -5.94 -10.67 -0.41
N PRO A 55 -5.58 -11.71 -1.18
CA PRO A 55 -4.40 -12.51 -0.88
C PRO A 55 -3.14 -11.75 -1.29
N PHE A 56 -2.18 -11.68 -0.36
CA PHE A 56 -0.84 -11.20 -0.62
C PHE A 56 0.17 -12.32 -0.42
N GLU A 57 1.11 -12.44 -1.33
CA GLU A 57 2.29 -13.28 -1.12
C GLU A 57 3.16 -12.71 0.02
N PRO A 58 3.99 -13.55 0.69
CA PRO A 58 4.89 -13.06 1.73
C PRO A 58 5.81 -11.95 1.24
N VAL A 59 6.28 -12.06 0.00
CA VAL A 59 7.12 -11.05 -0.64
C VAL A 59 6.38 -9.73 -0.87
N GLU A 60 5.14 -9.80 -1.36
CA GLU A 60 4.29 -8.61 -1.56
C GLU A 60 4.03 -7.91 -0.23
N THR A 61 3.71 -8.68 0.81
CA THR A 61 3.48 -8.14 2.15
C THR A 61 4.70 -7.38 2.67
N ARG A 62 5.91 -7.92 2.46
CA ARG A 62 7.16 -7.26 2.85
C ARG A 62 7.38 -5.96 2.07
N VAL A 63 7.15 -5.98 0.75
CA VAL A 63 7.27 -4.80 -0.11
C VAL A 63 6.28 -3.70 0.32
N ILE A 64 5.02 -4.05 0.55
CA ILE A 64 4.00 -3.09 1.00
C ILE A 64 4.41 -2.46 2.33
N ARG A 65 4.76 -3.27 3.33
CA ARG A 65 5.13 -2.74 4.66
C ARG A 65 6.33 -1.80 4.57
N HIS A 66 7.34 -2.14 3.76
CA HIS A 66 8.50 -1.27 3.57
C HIS A 66 8.10 0.08 2.97
N CYS A 67 7.30 0.07 1.90
CA CYS A 67 6.84 1.29 1.24
C CYS A 67 6.01 2.17 2.18
N LEU A 68 5.10 1.57 2.96
CA LEU A 68 4.25 2.30 3.89
C LEU A 68 5.02 2.86 5.08
N VAL A 69 6.00 2.13 5.63
CA VAL A 69 6.84 2.65 6.72
C VAL A 69 7.65 3.85 6.23
N ASP A 70 8.26 3.75 5.06
CA ASP A 70 9.04 4.85 4.48
C ASP A 70 8.15 6.06 4.17
N TRP A 71 6.96 5.81 3.61
CA TRP A 71 5.99 6.87 3.36
C TRP A 71 5.51 7.54 4.65
N ARG A 72 5.11 6.76 5.67
CA ARG A 72 4.70 7.28 6.98
C ARG A 72 5.79 8.16 7.60
N ASN A 73 7.04 7.70 7.55
CA ASN A 73 8.16 8.46 8.11
C ASN A 73 8.36 9.79 7.36
N ARG A 74 8.13 9.84 6.04
CA ARG A 74 8.13 11.09 5.27
C ARG A 74 6.99 12.02 5.72
N GLU A 75 5.77 11.50 5.88
CA GLU A 75 4.63 12.31 6.36
C GLU A 75 4.88 12.88 7.77
N ILE A 76 5.44 12.08 8.69
CA ILE A 76 5.85 12.54 10.03
C ILE A 76 6.87 13.69 9.91
N ASN A 77 7.90 13.52 9.08
CA ASN A 77 8.94 14.54 8.90
C ASN A 77 8.40 15.82 8.25
N GLN A 78 7.29 15.74 7.51
CA GLN A 78 6.60 16.89 6.92
C GLN A 78 5.56 17.52 7.86
N GLY A 79 5.34 16.95 9.05
CA GLY A 79 4.32 17.41 10.00
C GLY A 79 2.89 17.08 9.58
N ASN A 80 2.69 16.08 8.72
CA ASN A 80 1.38 15.63 8.28
C ASN A 80 0.86 14.49 9.18
N ASP A 81 0.49 14.85 10.41
CA ASP A 81 0.10 13.90 11.45
C ASP A 81 -1.08 13.02 11.00
N VAL A 82 -2.09 13.62 10.37
CA VAL A 82 -3.29 12.90 9.89
C VAL A 82 -2.93 11.83 8.87
N ALA A 83 -2.09 12.15 7.88
CA ALA A 83 -1.67 11.15 6.90
C ALA A 83 -0.81 10.06 7.55
N SER A 84 0.08 10.42 8.46
CA SER A 84 0.92 9.45 9.17
C SER A 84 0.11 8.47 10.02
N GLU A 85 -0.98 8.92 10.64
CA GLU A 85 -1.90 8.10 11.41
C GLU A 85 -2.65 7.12 10.51
N VAL A 86 -3.22 7.61 9.40
CA VAL A 86 -3.91 6.75 8.41
C VAL A 86 -2.98 5.67 7.86
N ILE A 87 -1.73 6.01 7.54
CA ILE A 87 -0.75 5.01 7.07
C ILE A 87 -0.39 4.03 8.21
N GLY A 88 -0.31 4.51 9.45
CA GLY A 88 -0.11 3.69 10.64
C GLY A 88 -1.22 2.66 10.87
N GLU A 89 -2.48 3.06 10.72
CA GLU A 89 -3.63 2.17 10.80
C GLU A 89 -3.58 1.10 9.70
N LEU A 90 -3.25 1.49 8.47
CA LEU A 90 -3.12 0.56 7.34
C LEU A 90 -2.00 -0.46 7.56
N LEU A 91 -0.87 -0.04 8.16
CA LEU A 91 0.23 -0.92 8.56
C LEU A 91 -0.20 -1.97 9.59
N CYS A 92 -1.13 -1.65 10.50
CA CYS A 92 -1.66 -2.59 11.48
C CYS A 92 -2.57 -3.67 10.86
N LEU A 93 -3.14 -3.41 9.67
CA LEU A 93 -3.98 -4.37 8.94
C LEU A 93 -3.15 -5.40 8.14
N LEU A 94 -1.90 -5.05 7.82
CA LEU A 94 -0.96 -5.85 7.03
C LEU A 94 -0.08 -6.67 7.96
#